data_AF-I3C597-F1
#
_entry.id   AF-I3C597-F1
#
_cell.length_a   1.000
_cell.length_b   1.000
_cell.length_c   1.000
_cell.angle_alpha   90.00
_cell.angle_beta   90.00
_cell.angle_gamma   90.00
#
_symmetry.space_group_name_H-M   'P 1'
#
loop_
_entity.id
_entity.type
_entity.pdbx_description
1 polymer ?
#
loop_
_entity_poly.entity_id
_entity_poly.type
_entity_poly.pdbx_seq_one_letter_code
_entity_poly.pdbx_strand_id
1 'polypeptide(L)'
;MDIHQISDQELIELIKDDSDYLGVIYKRCYDYCIMFMHKVKGSNNSFDTDLDEVFNDAVMVLYEKILEGNFKLTASIQTYLSSVCRFQLLNRFKKNKQNISLEDFDNNGEHLQFDGAVTDTLVDVEAENEEQFKAMENALTEMKNAGGKCYELLTLFWYHKKSMKELSEIFGYTNPANAKNQKAKCQKRLEKLAFNYLNA
;
A
#
# COMPACT_ATOMS: atom_id res chain seq x y z
N MET A 1 26.43 -0.79 2.79
CA MET A 1 26.06 0.00 1.59
C MET A 1 25.44 1.28 2.13
N ASP A 2 25.99 2.44 1.79
CA ASP A 2 25.48 3.72 2.32
C ASP A 2 24.09 3.99 1.73
N ILE A 3 23.07 3.76 2.55
CA ILE A 3 21.65 3.93 2.23
C ILE A 3 21.29 5.36 1.81
N HIS A 4 22.22 6.32 1.91
CA HIS A 4 22.06 7.71 1.49
C HIS A 4 22.44 8.01 0.03
N GLN A 5 23.04 7.08 -0.72
CA GLN A 5 23.47 7.33 -2.11
C GLN A 5 22.60 6.67 -3.20
N ILE A 6 21.64 5.82 -2.83
CA ILE A 6 20.76 5.16 -3.80
C ILE A 6 19.83 6.21 -4.42
N SER A 7 19.78 6.31 -5.74
CA SER A 7 18.86 7.21 -6.44
C SER A 7 17.40 6.73 -6.35
N ASP A 8 16.45 7.64 -6.61
CA ASP A 8 15.02 7.31 -6.60
C ASP A 8 14.67 6.19 -7.58
N GLN A 9 15.26 6.22 -8.79
CA GLN A 9 15.02 5.19 -9.80
C GLN A 9 15.58 3.83 -9.37
N GLU A 10 16.77 3.80 -8.77
CA GLU A 10 17.35 2.56 -8.24
C GLU A 10 16.52 2.01 -7.07
N LEU A 11 16.01 2.87 -6.19
CA LEU A 11 15.12 2.44 -5.10
C LEU A 11 13.85 1.77 -5.63
N ILE A 12 13.24 2.33 -6.68
CA ILE A 12 12.05 1.72 -7.30
C ILE A 12 12.34 0.31 -7.82
N GLU A 13 13.49 0.11 -8.48
CA GLU A 13 13.85 -1.23 -8.96
C GLU A 13 14.15 -2.19 -7.81
N LEU A 14 14.85 -1.75 -6.77
CA LEU A 14 15.15 -2.58 -5.59
C LEU A 14 13.87 -3.00 -4.84
N ILE A 15 12.88 -2.10 -4.73
CA ILE A 15 11.61 -2.38 -4.04
C ILE A 15 10.77 -3.44 -4.75
N LYS A 16 10.92 -3.60 -6.08
CA LYS A 16 10.22 -4.67 -6.81
C LYS A 16 10.66 -6.06 -6.35
N ASP A 17 11.92 -6.21 -5.98
CA ASP A 17 12.52 -7.48 -5.57
C ASP A 17 12.52 -7.66 -4.04
N ASP A 18 12.71 -6.58 -3.29
CA ASP A 18 12.84 -6.58 -1.83
C ASP A 18 12.12 -5.38 -1.20
N SER A 19 11.03 -5.65 -0.49
CA SER A 19 10.21 -4.62 0.17
C SER A 19 10.95 -3.89 1.30
N ASP A 20 12.05 -4.42 1.84
CA ASP A 20 12.76 -3.80 2.95
C ASP A 20 13.36 -2.43 2.56
N TYR A 21 13.57 -2.18 1.27
CA TYR A 21 14.00 -0.88 0.74
C TYR A 21 12.93 0.22 0.90
N LEU A 22 11.66 -0.12 1.18
CA LEU A 22 10.67 0.85 1.62
C LEU A 22 11.08 1.57 2.91
N GLY A 23 11.84 0.90 3.79
CA GLY A 23 12.38 1.53 5.00
C GLY A 23 13.34 2.68 4.70
N VAL A 24 13.99 2.69 3.53
CA VAL A 24 14.82 3.81 3.06
C VAL A 24 13.95 4.99 2.65
N ILE A 25 12.86 4.74 1.91
CA ILE A 25 11.88 5.77 1.54
C ILE A 25 11.26 6.39 2.80
N TYR A 26 10.86 5.55 3.75
CA TYR A 26 10.29 6.00 5.01
C TYR A 26 11.21 7.00 5.72
N LYS A 27 12.48 6.63 5.93
CA LYS A 27 13.48 7.49 6.58
C LYS A 27 13.76 8.78 5.81
N ARG A 28 13.73 8.74 4.47
CA ARG A 28 14.05 9.91 3.63
C ARG A 28 12.90 10.92 3.55
N CYS A 29 11.67 10.44 3.54
CA CYS A 29 10.52 11.26 3.17
C CYS A 29 9.57 11.60 4.31
N TYR A 30 9.64 10.88 5.44
CA TYR A 30 8.71 11.02 6.56
C TYR A 30 8.67 12.46 7.10
N ASP A 31 9.80 13.00 7.58
CA ASP A 31 9.84 14.31 8.24
C ASP A 31 9.29 15.43 7.35
N TYR A 32 9.66 15.43 6.06
CA TYR A 32 9.17 16.43 5.12
C TYR A 32 7.67 16.26 4.86
N CYS A 33 7.19 15.04 4.65
CA CYS A 33 5.77 14.79 4.43
C CYS A 33 4.90 15.16 5.63
N ILE A 34 5.35 14.87 6.85
CA ILE A 34 4.66 15.26 8.09
C ILE A 34 4.60 16.78 8.22
N MET A 35 5.75 17.46 8.07
CA MET A 35 5.80 18.93 8.07
C MET A 35 4.89 19.53 6.98
N PHE A 36 4.94 18.98 5.76
CA PHE A 36 4.11 19.39 4.64
C PHE A 36 2.62 19.22 4.95
N MET A 37 2.20 18.08 5.50
CA MET A 37 0.80 17.85 5.86
C MET A 37 0.33 18.74 7.01
N HIS A 38 1.16 19.06 7.99
CA HIS A 38 0.83 20.05 9.01
C HIS A 38 0.58 21.43 8.40
N LYS A 39 1.40 21.82 7.41
CA LYS A 39 1.17 23.06 6.65
C LYS A 39 -0.16 22.97 5.90
N VAL A 40 -0.43 21.87 5.18
CA VAL A 40 -1.69 21.63 4.44
C VAL A 40 -2.93 21.60 5.34
N LYS A 41 -2.83 21.04 6.54
CA LYS A 41 -3.93 20.98 7.52
C LYS A 41 -4.27 22.38 8.05
N GLY A 42 -3.25 23.22 8.23
CA GLY A 42 -3.39 24.55 8.83
C GLY A 42 -3.67 24.52 10.33
N SER A 43 -3.30 25.57 11.06
CA SER A 43 -3.38 25.62 12.53
C SER A 43 -4.81 25.70 13.08
N ASN A 44 -5.80 26.07 12.25
CA ASN A 44 -7.18 26.28 12.67
C ASN A 44 -8.09 25.06 12.46
N ASN A 45 -7.56 23.95 11.97
CA ASN A 45 -8.36 22.78 11.65
C ASN A 45 -8.48 21.85 12.88
N SER A 46 -9.69 21.72 13.40
CA SER A 46 -10.01 20.90 14.57
C SER A 46 -10.13 19.40 14.27
N PHE A 47 -10.01 18.99 13.01
CA PHE A 47 -10.10 17.58 12.65
C PHE A 47 -8.81 16.85 13.03
N ASP A 48 -8.94 15.88 13.93
CA ASP A 48 -7.83 15.06 14.40
C ASP A 48 -7.55 13.95 13.37
N THR A 49 -6.89 14.31 12.27
CA THR A 49 -6.32 13.32 11.36
C THR A 49 -4.98 12.86 11.90
N ASP A 50 -4.83 11.55 12.05
CA ASP A 50 -3.54 10.91 12.24
C ASP A 50 -2.71 11.08 10.95
N LEU A 51 -1.72 11.96 10.98
CA LEU A 51 -0.87 12.24 9.82
C LEU A 51 0.12 11.10 9.56
N ASP A 52 0.46 10.30 10.58
CA ASP A 52 1.30 9.12 10.41
C ASP A 52 0.57 8.07 9.59
N GLU A 53 -0.73 7.87 9.88
CA GLU A 53 -1.61 7.01 9.09
C GLU A 53 -1.66 7.47 7.62
N VAL A 54 -1.88 8.76 7.36
CA VAL A 54 -1.92 9.30 5.99
C VAL A 54 -0.60 9.09 5.25
N PHE A 55 0.54 9.22 5.94
CA PHE A 55 1.85 8.96 5.35
C PHE A 55 2.05 7.46 5.06
N ASN A 56 1.68 6.59 5.99
CA ASN A 56 1.76 5.15 5.81
C ASN A 56 0.93 4.71 4.60
N ASP A 57 -0.29 5.23 4.46
CA ASP A 57 -1.14 4.99 3.29
C ASP A 57 -0.46 5.45 1.99
N ALA A 58 0.19 6.62 2.02
CA ALA A 58 0.90 7.13 0.84
C ALA A 58 2.09 6.25 0.43
N VAL A 59 2.82 5.69 1.40
CA VAL A 59 3.90 4.72 1.15
C VAL A 59 3.33 3.42 0.58
N MET A 60 2.18 2.96 1.07
CA MET A 60 1.49 1.78 0.53
C MET A 60 1.05 1.99 -0.92
N VAL A 61 0.47 3.15 -1.24
CA VAL A 61 0.10 3.53 -2.61
C VAL A 61 1.32 3.49 -3.54
N LEU A 62 2.45 4.05 -3.11
CA LEU A 62 3.69 3.99 -3.88
C LEU A 62 4.11 2.54 -4.14
N TYR A 63 4.08 1.70 -3.11
CA TYR A 63 4.47 0.31 -3.22
C TYR A 63 3.58 -0.48 -4.19
N GLU A 64 2.26 -0.33 -4.10
CA GLU A 64 1.31 -0.98 -5.02
C GLU A 64 1.58 -0.59 -6.48
N LYS A 65 1.79 0.71 -6.73
CA LYS A 65 2.13 1.21 -8.07
C LYS A 65 3.43 0.60 -8.60
N ILE A 66 4.47 0.50 -7.76
CA ILE A 66 5.74 -0.12 -8.14
C ILE A 66 5.52 -1.59 -8.55
N LEU A 67 4.69 -2.34 -7.81
CA LEU A 67 4.36 -3.74 -8.10
C LEU A 67 3.50 -3.92 -9.36
N GLU A 68 2.64 -2.97 -9.69
CA GLU A 68 1.88 -2.98 -10.96
C GLU A 68 2.79 -2.95 -12.19
N GLY A 69 4.03 -2.49 -12.04
CA GLY A 69 5.09 -2.55 -13.05
C GLY A 69 4.99 -1.52 -14.17
N ASN A 70 3.92 -0.72 -14.21
CA ASN A 70 3.73 0.40 -15.15
C ASN A 70 4.03 1.78 -14.52
N PHE A 71 4.41 1.82 -13.25
CA PHE A 71 4.72 3.06 -12.55
C PHE A 71 5.92 3.76 -13.17
N LYS A 72 5.71 5.01 -13.59
CA LYS A 72 6.75 5.90 -14.09
C LYS A 72 6.87 7.08 -13.14
N LEU A 73 8.02 7.18 -12.52
CA LEU A 73 8.33 8.29 -11.65
C LEU A 73 8.59 9.54 -12.51
N THR A 74 7.68 10.53 -12.44
CA THR A 74 7.75 11.79 -13.22
C THR A 74 8.38 12.95 -12.44
N ALA A 75 8.49 12.81 -11.12
CA ALA A 75 9.11 13.77 -10.19
C ALA A 75 9.85 12.98 -9.09
N SER A 76 10.54 13.64 -8.16
CA SER A 76 11.20 12.89 -7.06
C SER A 76 10.18 12.05 -6.25
N ILE A 77 10.64 10.98 -5.59
CA ILE A 77 9.80 10.18 -4.68
C ILE A 77 9.21 11.07 -3.58
N GLN A 78 9.97 12.05 -3.09
CA GLN A 78 9.49 13.05 -2.13
C GLN A 78 8.27 13.81 -2.67
N THR A 79 8.40 14.37 -3.87
CA THR A 79 7.32 15.12 -4.54
C THR A 79 6.10 14.25 -4.74
N TYR A 80 6.28 13.01 -5.21
CA TYR A 80 5.18 12.07 -5.39
C TYR A 80 4.47 11.78 -4.06
N LEU A 81 5.20 11.40 -3.01
CA LEU A 81 4.61 11.09 -1.70
C LEU A 81 3.90 12.30 -1.08
N SER A 82 4.48 13.50 -1.17
CA SER A 82 3.82 14.73 -0.70
C SER A 82 2.52 15.00 -1.47
N SER A 83 2.47 14.68 -2.76
CA SER A 83 1.25 14.82 -3.57
C SER A 83 0.16 13.83 -3.18
N VAL A 84 0.52 12.56 -2.97
CA VAL A 84 -0.41 11.53 -2.47
C VAL A 84 -0.92 11.88 -1.08
N CYS A 85 -0.03 12.29 -0.16
CA CYS A 85 -0.39 12.77 1.18
C CYS A 85 -1.40 13.93 1.10
N ARG A 86 -1.14 14.92 0.24
CA ARG A 86 -2.05 16.06 0.01
C ARG A 86 -3.42 15.57 -0.45
N PHE A 87 -3.47 14.74 -1.49
CA PHE A 87 -4.72 14.27 -2.07
C PHE A 87 -5.55 13.48 -1.05
N GLN A 88 -4.93 12.55 -0.33
CA GLN A 88 -5.59 11.75 0.72
C GLN A 88 -6.13 12.64 1.85
N LEU A 89 -5.33 13.59 2.33
CA LEU A 89 -5.73 14.51 3.38
C LEU A 89 -6.91 15.40 2.94
N LEU A 90 -6.88 15.94 1.72
CA LEU A 90 -8.00 16.71 1.15
C LEU A 90 -9.28 15.87 1.02
N ASN A 91 -9.16 14.61 0.61
CA ASN A 91 -10.30 13.69 0.55
C ASN A 91 -10.89 13.41 1.93
N ARG A 92 -10.05 13.15 2.95
CA ARG A 92 -10.49 12.95 4.34
C ARG A 92 -11.23 14.18 4.86
N PHE A 93 -10.74 15.39 4.62
CA PHE A 93 -11.43 16.63 5.00
C PHE A 93 -12.77 16.82 4.27
N LYS A 94 -12.82 16.54 2.97
CA LYS A 94 -14.05 16.61 2.17
C LYS A 94 -15.12 15.64 2.69
N LYS A 95 -14.73 14.39 3.02
CA LYS A 95 -15.62 13.39 3.64
C LYS A 95 -16.18 13.90 4.99
N ASN A 96 -15.36 14.58 5.77
CA ASN A 96 -15.72 15.11 7.09
C ASN A 96 -16.34 16.52 7.08
N LYS A 97 -16.72 17.04 5.90
CA LYS A 97 -17.33 18.38 5.70
C LYS A 97 -16.51 19.53 6.33
N GLN A 98 -15.20 19.37 6.42
CA GLN A 98 -14.31 20.41 6.91
C GLN A 98 -14.01 21.41 5.78
N ASN A 99 -14.19 22.70 6.06
CA ASN A 99 -13.80 23.75 5.13
C ASN A 99 -12.29 23.96 5.23
N ILE A 100 -11.59 23.78 4.12
CA ILE A 100 -10.18 24.12 3.99
C ILE A 100 -10.11 25.40 3.17
N SER A 101 -9.48 26.44 3.71
CA SER A 101 -9.10 27.59 2.90
C SER A 101 -7.90 27.17 2.05
N LEU A 102 -8.14 26.84 0.78
CA LEU A 102 -7.08 26.52 -0.18
C LEU A 102 -6.29 27.77 -0.61
N GLU A 103 -6.79 28.96 -0.28
CA GLU A 103 -6.22 30.26 -0.67
C GLU A 103 -4.93 30.61 0.07
N ASP A 104 -4.62 29.93 1.17
CA ASP A 104 -3.43 30.19 1.99
C ASP A 104 -2.18 29.42 1.52
N PHE A 105 -2.30 28.49 0.58
CA PHE A 105 -1.19 27.62 0.15
C PHE A 105 -0.28 28.24 -0.91
N ASP A 106 -0.81 29.15 -1.74
CA ASP A 106 -0.07 29.78 -2.84
C ASP A 106 0.59 31.11 -2.43
N ASN A 107 0.17 31.69 -1.29
CA ASN A 107 0.55 33.04 -0.87
C ASN A 107 1.82 33.13 0.01
N ASN A 108 2.37 32.02 0.50
CA ASN A 108 3.49 32.04 1.47
C ASN A 108 4.89 31.99 0.84
N GLY A 109 5.01 31.98 -0.49
CA GLY A 109 6.31 32.09 -1.19
C GLY A 109 7.28 30.89 -1.01
N GLU A 110 6.90 29.86 -0.27
CA GLU A 110 7.64 28.60 -0.17
C GLU A 110 7.24 27.66 -1.32
N HIS A 111 8.23 27.22 -2.10
CA HIS A 111 8.06 26.18 -3.11
C HIS A 111 7.85 24.81 -2.44
N LEU A 112 6.60 24.50 -2.06
CA LEU A 112 6.25 23.17 -1.59
C LEU A 112 6.36 22.17 -2.75
N GLN A 113 6.98 21.02 -2.49
CA GLN A 113 7.21 20.01 -3.51
C GLN A 113 5.99 19.10 -3.64
N PHE A 114 5.07 19.43 -4.55
CA PHE A 114 3.98 18.54 -4.93
C PHE A 114 3.62 18.72 -6.41
N ASP A 115 2.98 17.71 -6.98
CA ASP A 115 2.36 17.73 -8.30
C ASP A 115 0.84 17.58 -8.12
N GLY A 116 0.09 18.63 -8.47
CA GLY A 116 -1.35 18.65 -8.35
C GLY A 116 -2.09 17.65 -9.26
N ALA A 117 -1.41 17.09 -10.26
CA ALA A 117 -1.98 16.06 -11.14
C ALA A 117 -2.01 14.67 -10.48
N VAL A 118 -1.22 14.44 -9.42
CA VAL A 118 -1.22 13.17 -8.70
C VAL A 118 -2.47 13.10 -7.81
N THR A 119 -3.37 12.20 -8.17
CA THR A 119 -4.61 11.89 -7.43
C THR A 119 -4.65 10.44 -6.97
N ASP A 120 -3.49 9.81 -6.81
CA ASP A 120 -3.40 8.47 -6.26
C ASP A 120 -3.79 8.49 -4.77
N THR A 121 -4.50 7.46 -4.32
CA THR A 121 -5.00 7.33 -2.94
C THR A 121 -5.11 5.86 -2.62
N LEU A 122 -4.93 5.51 -1.35
CA LEU A 122 -5.33 4.19 -0.90
C LEU A 122 -6.86 4.12 -0.99
N VAL A 123 -7.37 3.05 -1.59
CA VAL A 123 -8.81 2.83 -1.67
C VAL A 123 -9.26 2.33 -0.31
N ASP A 124 -10.04 3.16 0.40
CA ASP A 124 -10.71 2.72 1.62
C ASP A 124 -11.57 1.50 1.29
N VAL A 125 -11.30 0.40 1.99
CA VAL A 125 -12.24 -0.71 2.03
C VAL A 125 -13.49 -0.20 2.74
N GLU A 126 -14.62 -0.17 2.04
CA GLU A 126 -15.90 0.23 2.64
C GLU A 126 -16.15 -0.58 3.92
N ALA A 127 -16.57 0.11 4.99
CA ALA A 127 -16.78 -0.48 6.32
C ALA A 127 -17.75 -1.69 6.29
N GLU A 128 -18.65 -1.75 5.30
CA GLU A 128 -19.54 -2.88 5.07
C GLU A 128 -18.80 -4.21 4.81
N ASN A 129 -17.54 -4.15 4.38
CA ASN A 129 -16.70 -5.33 4.19
C ASN A 129 -15.74 -5.58 5.36
N GLU A 130 -15.63 -4.70 6.36
CA GLU A 130 -14.59 -4.81 7.41
C GLU A 130 -14.64 -6.14 8.16
N GLU A 131 -15.84 -6.63 8.47
CA GLU A 131 -16.03 -7.96 9.09
C GLU A 131 -15.58 -9.09 8.17
N GLN A 132 -15.85 -8.98 6.86
CA GLN A 132 -15.41 -9.95 5.87
C GLN A 132 -13.89 -9.94 5.71
N PHE A 133 -13.27 -8.76 5.74
CA PHE A 133 -11.81 -8.60 5.70
C PHE A 133 -11.15 -9.17 6.95
N LYS A 134 -11.66 -8.89 8.15
CA LYS A 134 -11.18 -9.49 9.40
C LYS A 134 -11.33 -11.01 9.40
N ALA A 135 -12.47 -11.52 8.93
CA ALA A 135 -12.69 -12.96 8.81
C ALA A 135 -11.68 -13.61 7.84
N MET A 136 -11.38 -12.95 6.71
CA MET A 136 -10.37 -13.39 5.75
C MET A 136 -8.95 -13.36 6.33
N GLU A 137 -8.60 -12.29 7.05
CA GLU A 137 -7.31 -12.12 7.71
C GLU A 137 -7.07 -13.21 8.76
N ASN A 138 -8.07 -13.46 9.61
CA ASN A 138 -8.02 -14.52 10.61
C ASN A 138 -7.87 -15.90 9.95
N ALA A 139 -8.62 -16.15 8.88
CA ALA A 139 -8.53 -17.40 8.11
C ALA A 139 -7.15 -17.62 7.47
N LEU A 140 -6.54 -16.56 6.92
CA LEU A 140 -5.18 -16.60 6.38
C LEU A 140 -4.15 -16.84 7.48
N THR A 141 -4.31 -16.20 8.64
CA THR A 141 -3.43 -16.36 9.80
C THR A 141 -3.52 -17.78 10.37
N GLU A 142 -4.73 -18.33 10.51
CA GLU A 142 -4.91 -19.73 10.89
C GLU A 142 -4.27 -20.67 9.88
N MET A 143 -4.46 -20.43 8.57
CA MET A 143 -3.84 -21.24 7.52
C MET A 143 -2.30 -21.18 7.57
N LYS A 144 -1.72 -20.02 7.88
CA LYS A 144 -0.28 -19.84 8.09
C LYS A 144 0.19 -20.64 9.30
N ASN A 145 -0.50 -20.53 10.43
CA ASN A 145 -0.16 -21.19 11.69
C ASN A 145 -0.33 -22.72 11.63
N ALA A 146 -1.35 -23.19 10.93
CA ALA A 146 -1.55 -24.62 10.66
C ALA A 146 -0.46 -25.21 9.73
N GLY A 147 0.31 -24.35 9.07
CA GLY A 147 1.41 -24.72 8.20
C GLY A 147 0.99 -25.34 6.87
N GLY A 148 1.97 -25.97 6.21
CA GLY A 148 1.85 -26.49 4.86
C GLY A 148 2.05 -25.42 3.78
N LYS A 149 1.77 -25.78 2.53
CA LYS A 149 2.09 -24.96 1.35
C LYS A 149 0.98 -23.99 0.92
N CYS A 150 -0.21 -24.03 1.54
CA CYS A 150 -1.36 -23.28 1.01
C CYS A 150 -1.25 -21.76 1.21
N TYR A 151 -0.81 -21.30 2.38
CA TYR A 151 -0.60 -19.86 2.62
C TYR A 151 0.42 -19.31 1.62
N GLU A 152 1.60 -19.93 1.56
CA GLU A 152 2.69 -19.53 0.66
C GLU A 152 2.26 -19.55 -0.82
N LEU A 153 1.55 -20.59 -1.26
CA LEU A 153 1.07 -20.71 -2.63
C LEU A 153 0.09 -19.58 -2.99
N LEU A 154 -0.83 -19.24 -2.09
CA LEU A 154 -1.78 -18.15 -2.30
C LEU A 154 -1.08 -16.79 -2.30
N THR A 155 -0.11 -16.56 -1.41
CA THR A 155 0.70 -15.34 -1.37
C THR A 155 1.49 -15.14 -2.66
N LEU A 156 2.22 -16.17 -3.12
CA LEU A 156 2.98 -16.11 -4.38
C LEU A 156 2.08 -15.85 -5.59
N PHE A 157 0.86 -16.40 -5.59
CA PHE A 157 -0.08 -16.19 -6.68
C PHE A 157 -0.73 -14.80 -6.65
N TRP A 158 -1.32 -14.39 -5.52
CA TRP A 158 -2.11 -13.16 -5.44
C TRP A 158 -1.29 -11.89 -5.31
N TYR A 159 -0.21 -11.95 -4.53
CA TYR A 159 0.62 -10.78 -4.24
C TYR A 159 1.77 -10.67 -5.24
N HIS A 160 2.59 -11.72 -5.37
CA HIS A 160 3.74 -11.73 -6.28
C HIS A 160 3.40 -12.06 -7.74
N LYS A 161 2.09 -12.21 -8.06
CA LYS A 161 1.55 -12.47 -9.42
C LYS A 161 2.23 -13.63 -10.16
N LYS A 162 2.77 -14.63 -9.45
CA LYS A 162 3.48 -15.77 -10.06
C LYS A 162 2.55 -16.59 -10.95
N SER A 163 3.06 -16.92 -12.14
CA SER A 163 2.35 -17.78 -13.10
C SER A 163 2.23 -19.22 -12.58
N MET A 164 1.27 -19.99 -13.10
CA MET A 164 1.15 -21.42 -12.73
C MET A 164 2.43 -22.22 -13.08
N LYS A 165 3.22 -21.76 -14.05
CA LYS A 165 4.50 -22.35 -14.41
C LYS A 165 5.53 -22.13 -13.31
N GLU A 166 5.73 -20.88 -12.91
CA GLU A 166 6.64 -20.54 -11.81
C GLU A 166 6.23 -21.24 -10.50
N LEU A 167 4.94 -21.26 -10.18
CA LEU A 167 4.44 -21.99 -9.00
C LEU A 167 4.69 -23.51 -9.11
N SER A 168 4.60 -24.07 -10.32
CA SER A 168 4.93 -25.49 -10.53
C SER A 168 6.39 -25.77 -10.19
N GLU A 169 7.29 -24.89 -10.62
CA GLU A 169 8.73 -25.00 -10.37
C GLU A 169 9.05 -24.82 -8.88
N ILE A 170 8.52 -23.76 -8.24
CA ILE A 170 8.73 -23.44 -6.82
C ILE A 170 8.28 -24.58 -5.90
N PHE A 171 7.09 -25.14 -6.14
CA PHE A 171 6.51 -26.15 -5.25
C PHE A 171 6.86 -27.60 -5.63
N GLY A 172 7.55 -27.80 -6.76
CA GLY A 172 7.93 -29.12 -7.27
C GLY A 172 6.76 -29.91 -7.86
N TYR A 173 5.77 -29.23 -8.46
CA TYR A 173 4.67 -29.90 -9.15
C TYR A 173 5.12 -30.40 -10.53
N THR A 174 4.63 -31.57 -10.92
CA THR A 174 4.95 -32.20 -12.22
C THR A 174 4.51 -31.36 -13.42
N ASN A 175 3.45 -30.56 -13.27
CA ASN A 175 2.96 -29.68 -14.32
C ASN A 175 2.15 -28.50 -13.75
N PRO A 176 1.95 -27.43 -14.54
CA PRO A 176 1.15 -26.27 -14.12
C PRO A 176 -0.32 -26.59 -13.79
N ALA A 177 -0.88 -27.69 -14.33
CA ALA A 177 -2.24 -28.10 -14.01
C ALA A 177 -2.38 -28.58 -12.55
N ASN A 178 -1.36 -29.24 -12.02
CA ASN A 178 -1.30 -29.61 -10.61
C ASN A 178 -1.22 -28.38 -9.70
N ALA A 179 -0.43 -27.37 -10.09
CA ALA A 179 -0.38 -26.09 -9.37
C ALA A 179 -1.75 -25.41 -9.33
N LYS A 180 -2.46 -25.37 -10.48
CA LYS A 180 -3.83 -24.83 -10.58
C LYS A 180 -4.82 -25.59 -9.69
N ASN A 181 -4.78 -26.92 -9.71
CA ASN A 181 -5.65 -27.76 -8.89
C ASN A 181 -5.37 -27.57 -7.40
N GLN A 182 -4.09 -27.49 -7.01
CA GLN A 182 -3.72 -27.26 -5.62
C GLN A 182 -4.16 -25.86 -5.16
N LYS A 183 -3.98 -24.83 -6.00
CA LYS A 183 -4.51 -23.50 -5.73
C LYS A 183 -6.00 -23.51 -5.46
N ALA A 184 -6.78 -24.17 -6.33
CA ALA A 184 -8.23 -24.26 -6.17
C ALA A 184 -8.63 -24.94 -4.85
N LYS A 185 -7.89 -25.97 -4.41
CA LYS A 185 -8.10 -26.61 -3.10
C LYS A 185 -7.76 -25.67 -1.94
N CYS A 186 -6.66 -24.94 -2.02
CA CYS A 186 -6.27 -23.97 -0.99
C CYS A 186 -7.28 -22.82 -0.89
N GLN A 187 -7.79 -22.32 -2.02
CA GLN A 187 -8.85 -21.30 -2.06
C GLN A 187 -10.13 -21.78 -1.39
N LYS A 188 -10.62 -22.99 -1.71
CA LYS A 188 -11.79 -23.58 -1.04
C LYS A 188 -11.58 -23.76 0.47
N ARG A 189 -10.37 -24.12 0.89
CA ARG A 189 -10.03 -24.21 2.32
C ARG A 189 -10.11 -22.84 2.98
N LEU A 190 -9.56 -21.80 2.34
CA LEU A 190 -9.59 -20.44 2.86
C LEU A 190 -11.02 -19.91 2.96
N GLU A 191 -11.83 -20.11 1.92
CA GLU A 191 -13.25 -19.71 1.89
C GLU A 191 -14.02 -20.33 3.06
N LYS A 192 -13.80 -21.63 3.33
CA LYS A 192 -14.43 -22.32 4.47
C LYS A 192 -14.00 -21.73 5.82
N LEU A 193 -12.71 -21.41 5.98
CA LEU A 193 -12.20 -20.81 7.22
C LEU A 193 -12.77 -19.40 7.41
N ALA A 194 -12.75 -18.57 6.37
CA ALA A 194 -13.29 -17.21 6.41
C ALA A 194 -14.80 -17.22 6.71
N PHE A 195 -15.55 -18.15 6.10
CA PHE A 195 -16.97 -18.31 6.42
C PHE A 195 -17.20 -18.65 7.89
N ASN A 196 -16.37 -19.51 8.48
CA ASN A 196 -16.48 -19.83 9.90
C ASN A 196 -16.19 -18.60 10.78
N TYR A 197 -15.15 -17.81 10.47
CA TYR A 197 -14.84 -16.59 11.22
C TYR A 197 -15.91 -15.49 11.08
N LEU A 198 -16.59 -15.42 9.94
CA LEU A 198 -17.66 -14.45 9.72
C LEU A 198 -18.95 -14.79 10.49
N ASN A 199 -19.15 -16.07 10.83
CA ASN A 199 -20.36 -16.55 11.52
C ASN A 199 -20.08 -17.04 12.96
N ALA A 200 -18.90 -16.73 13.50
CA ALA A 200 -18.47 -17.11 14.86
C ALA A 200 -18.81 -16.01 15.86
#